data_AF-A0A2R7L632-F1
#
_entry.id   AF-A0A2R7L632-F1
#
_cell.length_a   1.000
_cell.length_b   1.000
_cell.length_c   1.000
_cell.angle_alpha   90.00
_cell.angle_beta   90.00
_cell.angle_gamma   90.00
#
_symmetry.space_group_name_H-M   'P 1'
#
loop_
_entity.id
_entity.type
_entity.pdbx_description
1 polymer ?
#
loop_
_entity_poly.entity_id
_entity_poly.type
_entity_poly.pdbx_seq_one_letter_code
_entity_poly.pdbx_strand_id
1 'polypeptide(L)'
;VKKNKILNGIIHKLKEIDVEALDDSTKFQVSKLNKSIVKEVNTDKSWKDLEKHIKNVHFEFLKRLKEKYPTISPRELDLATYLLMNMSTKEIAEIMNISTGGVELARYRLRKKLGLNKKENLIGFLMSI
;
A
#
# COMPACT_ATOMS: atom_id res chain seq x y z
N VAL A 1 4.84 -11.40 -9.80
CA VAL A 1 4.54 -11.55 -11.25
C VAL A 1 3.57 -12.70 -11.54
N LYS A 2 3.78 -13.91 -10.97
CA LYS A 2 2.90 -15.09 -11.19
C LYS A 2 1.45 -14.89 -10.72
N LYS A 3 1.23 -14.22 -9.57
CA LYS A 3 -0.10 -13.92 -9.00
C LYS A 3 -1.01 -13.15 -9.98
N ASN A 4 -0.61 -11.95 -10.43
CA ASN A 4 -1.46 -11.17 -11.36
C ASN A 4 -1.64 -11.83 -12.71
N LYS A 5 -0.68 -12.64 -13.18
CA LYS A 5 -0.87 -13.43 -14.40
C LYS A 5 -2.01 -14.43 -14.25
N ILE A 6 -2.11 -15.08 -13.08
CA ILE A 6 -3.22 -15.98 -12.75
C ILE A 6 -4.53 -15.19 -12.61
N LEU A 7 -4.53 -14.08 -11.86
CA LEU A 7 -5.74 -13.26 -11.65
C LEU A 7 -6.29 -12.68 -12.96
N ASN A 8 -5.44 -12.19 -13.85
CA ASN A 8 -5.83 -11.73 -15.18
C ASN A 8 -6.39 -12.89 -16.04
N GLY A 9 -5.83 -14.09 -15.90
CA GLY A 9 -6.38 -15.28 -16.53
C GLY A 9 -7.78 -15.63 -16.02
N ILE A 10 -8.03 -15.47 -14.71
CA ILE A 10 -9.37 -15.67 -14.11
C ILE A 10 -10.35 -14.61 -14.62
N ILE A 11 -9.94 -13.33 -14.70
CA ILE A 11 -10.77 -12.26 -15.27
C ILE A 11 -11.16 -12.59 -16.73
N HIS A 12 -10.22 -13.12 -17.52
CA HIS A 12 -10.52 -13.51 -18.91
C HIS A 12 -11.57 -14.61 -18.98
N LYS A 13 -11.40 -15.68 -18.18
CA LYS A 13 -12.36 -16.78 -18.11
C LYS A 13 -13.74 -16.33 -17.63
N LEU A 14 -13.82 -15.38 -16.70
CA LEU A 14 -15.09 -14.82 -16.23
C LEU A 14 -15.83 -14.03 -17.33
N LYS A 15 -15.11 -13.45 -18.30
CA LYS A 15 -15.71 -12.75 -19.45
C LYS A 15 -16.23 -13.70 -20.52
N GLU A 16 -15.72 -14.93 -20.56
CA GLU A 16 -16.16 -15.99 -21.49
C GLU A 16 -17.44 -16.68 -21.01
N ILE A 17 -17.82 -16.49 -19.74
CA ILE A 17 -19.11 -16.95 -19.23
C ILE A 17 -20.19 -16.13 -19.93
N ASP A 18 -21.11 -16.82 -20.62
CA ASP A 18 -22.30 -16.19 -21.15
C ASP A 18 -23.18 -15.71 -20.00
N VAL A 19 -22.99 -14.43 -19.67
CA VAL A 19 -23.66 -13.80 -18.54
C VAL A 19 -25.16 -13.69 -18.81
N GLU A 20 -25.60 -13.64 -20.07
CA GLU A 20 -27.02 -13.47 -20.41
C GLU A 20 -27.84 -14.73 -20.13
N ALA A 21 -27.22 -15.91 -20.26
CA ALA A 21 -27.81 -17.21 -19.95
C ALA A 21 -27.98 -17.50 -18.45
N LEU A 22 -27.48 -16.63 -17.56
CA LEU A 22 -27.55 -16.79 -16.11
C LEU A 22 -28.78 -16.09 -15.50
N ASP A 23 -29.23 -16.58 -14.34
CA ASP A 23 -30.20 -15.88 -13.51
C ASP A 23 -29.59 -14.61 -12.86
N ASP A 24 -30.45 -13.67 -12.48
CA ASP A 24 -30.03 -12.35 -11.98
C ASP A 24 -29.19 -12.43 -10.69
N SER A 25 -29.41 -13.44 -9.84
CA SER A 25 -28.62 -13.65 -8.63
C SER A 25 -27.20 -14.08 -8.99
N THR A 26 -27.06 -15.03 -9.91
CA THR A 26 -25.74 -15.50 -10.37
C THR A 26 -25.00 -14.40 -11.13
N LYS A 27 -25.68 -13.61 -11.98
CA LYS A 27 -25.11 -12.42 -12.65
C LYS A 27 -24.53 -11.43 -11.63
N PHE A 28 -25.26 -11.15 -10.55
CA PHE A 28 -24.81 -10.25 -9.50
C PHE A 28 -23.55 -10.76 -8.79
N GLN A 29 -23.50 -12.06 -8.43
CA GLN A 29 -22.35 -12.65 -7.76
C GLN A 29 -21.10 -12.65 -8.66
N VAL A 30 -21.26 -12.99 -9.95
CA VAL A 30 -20.16 -12.95 -10.93
C VAL A 30 -19.60 -11.53 -11.09
N SER A 31 -20.49 -10.53 -11.19
CA SER A 31 -20.09 -9.12 -11.27
C SER A 31 -19.33 -8.66 -10.01
N LYS A 32 -19.81 -9.05 -8.82
CA LYS A 32 -19.15 -8.73 -7.54
C LYS A 32 -17.78 -9.38 -7.41
N LEU A 33 -17.64 -10.63 -7.84
CA LEU A 33 -16.37 -11.35 -7.86
C LEU A 33 -15.37 -10.67 -8.81
N ASN A 34 -15.80 -10.35 -10.03
CA ASN A 34 -14.97 -9.68 -11.02
C ASN A 34 -14.45 -8.32 -10.51
N LYS A 35 -15.32 -7.50 -9.89
CA LYS A 35 -14.92 -6.23 -9.27
C LYS A 35 -13.87 -6.41 -8.17
N SER A 36 -14.01 -7.44 -7.34
CA SER A 36 -13.04 -7.74 -6.27
C SER A 36 -11.68 -8.14 -6.81
N ILE A 37 -11.64 -8.97 -7.86
CA ILE A 37 -10.39 -9.42 -8.50
C ILE A 37 -9.70 -8.26 -9.23
N VAL A 38 -10.47 -7.43 -9.96
CA VAL A 38 -9.94 -6.24 -10.64
C VAL A 38 -9.33 -5.25 -9.64
N LYS A 39 -9.97 -5.06 -8.47
CA LYS A 39 -9.43 -4.22 -7.40
C LYS A 39 -8.06 -4.73 -6.94
N GLU A 40 -7.94 -6.04 -6.69
CA GLU A 40 -6.68 -6.66 -6.24
C GLU A 40 -5.54 -6.53 -7.27
N VAL A 41 -5.85 -6.72 -8.56
CA VAL A 41 -4.86 -6.54 -9.64
C VAL A 41 -4.38 -5.10 -9.74
N ASN A 42 -5.29 -4.13 -9.61
CA ASN A 42 -4.97 -2.71 -9.66
C ASN A 42 -4.15 -2.25 -8.46
N THR A 43 -4.42 -2.77 -7.25
CA THR A 43 -3.60 -2.51 -6.06
C THR A 43 -2.16 -2.95 -6.26
N ASP A 44 -1.92 -4.14 -6.83
CA ASP A 44 -0.57 -4.66 -7.08
C ASP A 44 0.15 -3.90 -8.23
N LYS A 45 -0.61 -3.30 -9.17
CA LYS A 45 -0.05 -2.39 -10.18
C LYS A 45 0.37 -1.05 -9.56
N SER A 46 -0.50 -0.45 -8.76
CA SER A 46 -0.19 0.77 -8.00
C SER A 46 1.06 0.56 -7.13
N TRP A 47 1.17 -0.60 -6.48
CA TRP A 47 2.33 -1.00 -5.70
C TRP A 47 3.64 -1.06 -6.50
N LYS A 48 3.61 -1.59 -7.72
CA LYS A 48 4.81 -1.64 -8.58
C LYS A 48 5.20 -0.28 -9.15
N ASP A 49 4.23 0.55 -9.49
CA ASP A 49 4.49 1.91 -9.96
C ASP A 49 5.09 2.75 -8.82
N LEU A 50 4.61 2.52 -7.59
CA LEU A 50 5.21 3.02 -6.34
C LEU A 50 6.67 2.53 -6.18
N GLU A 51 6.91 1.22 -6.29
CA GLU A 51 8.24 0.60 -6.16
C GLU A 51 9.25 1.18 -7.16
N LYS A 52 8.81 1.48 -8.38
CA LYS A 52 9.65 2.08 -9.43
C LYS A 52 10.02 3.53 -9.13
N HIS A 53 9.11 4.31 -8.55
CA HIS A 53 9.40 5.68 -8.09
C HIS A 53 10.31 5.70 -6.86
N ILE A 54 10.17 4.71 -5.97
CA ILE A 54 10.92 4.58 -4.72
C ILE A 54 12.41 4.30 -4.95
N LYS A 55 12.77 3.52 -5.96
CA LYS A 55 14.14 2.99 -6.12
C LYS A 55 15.26 4.03 -6.27
N ASN A 56 14.98 5.26 -6.70
CA ASN A 56 16.04 6.25 -6.91
C ASN A 56 16.10 7.36 -5.85
N VAL A 57 14.96 7.91 -5.40
CA VAL A 57 14.95 9.04 -4.44
C VAL A 57 14.93 8.57 -2.99
N HIS A 58 14.23 7.46 -2.69
CA HIS A 58 14.04 7.03 -1.30
C HIS A 58 15.15 6.08 -0.82
N PHE A 59 15.99 5.54 -1.71
CA PHE A 59 17.07 4.64 -1.30
C PHE A 59 18.10 5.34 -0.40
N GLU A 60 18.56 6.54 -0.77
CA GLU A 60 19.51 7.29 0.06
C GLU A 60 18.88 7.76 1.38
N PHE A 61 17.63 8.22 1.35
CA PHE A 61 16.89 8.55 2.57
C PHE A 61 16.77 7.36 3.52
N LEU A 62 16.36 6.18 3.00
CA LEU A 62 16.21 4.97 3.82
C LEU A 62 17.54 4.52 4.41
N LYS A 63 18.64 4.69 3.67
CA LYS A 63 20.00 4.45 4.16
C LYS A 63 20.33 5.39 5.32
N ARG A 64 20.20 6.71 5.16
CA ARG A 64 20.46 7.70 6.21
C ARG A 64 19.57 7.51 7.44
N LEU A 65 18.28 7.20 7.22
CA LEU A 65 17.33 6.91 8.28
C LEU A 65 17.75 5.68 9.10
N LYS A 66 18.21 4.62 8.44
CA LYS A 66 18.66 3.38 9.11
C LYS A 66 20.00 3.54 9.80
N GLU A 67 20.91 4.34 9.25
CA GLU A 67 22.18 4.70 9.89
C GLU A 67 21.94 5.51 11.16
N LYS A 68 21.04 6.51 11.12
CA LYS A 68 20.70 7.35 12.27
C LYS A 68 19.85 6.64 13.32
N TYR A 69 18.98 5.71 12.90
CA TYR A 69 18.10 4.94 13.77
C TYR A 69 18.21 3.43 13.50
N PRO A 70 19.29 2.76 13.95
CA PRO A 70 19.54 1.35 13.64
C PRO A 70 18.46 0.38 14.11
N THR A 71 17.65 0.76 15.10
CA THR A 71 16.57 -0.06 15.67
C THR A 71 15.22 0.12 14.95
N ILE A 72 15.19 0.88 13.85
CA ILE A 72 13.99 1.04 13.03
C ILE A 72 13.68 -0.27 12.28
N SER A 73 12.43 -0.71 12.39
CA SER A 73 11.97 -1.95 11.78
C SER A 73 11.66 -1.77 10.29
N PRO A 74 11.66 -2.85 9.49
CA PRO A 74 11.23 -2.80 8.08
C PRO A 74 9.85 -2.15 7.91
N ARG A 75 8.88 -2.49 8.77
CA ARG A 75 7.53 -1.93 8.71
C ARG A 75 7.47 -0.43 9.03
N GLU A 76 8.39 0.07 9.85
CA GLU A 76 8.55 1.51 10.10
C GLU A 76 9.23 2.24 8.94
N LEU A 77 10.17 1.59 8.24
CA LEU A 77 10.77 2.10 7.00
C LEU A 77 9.72 2.21 5.88
N ASP A 78 8.85 1.20 5.73
CA ASP A 78 7.73 1.24 4.80
C ASP A 78 6.82 2.43 5.10
N LEU A 79 6.42 2.59 6.37
CA LEU A 79 5.58 3.72 6.80
C LEU A 79 6.25 5.07 6.51
N ALA A 80 7.54 5.23 6.84
CA ALA A 80 8.28 6.46 6.58
C ALA A 80 8.32 6.79 5.08
N THR A 81 8.45 5.77 4.23
CA THR A 81 8.39 5.90 2.77
C THR A 81 7.04 6.43 2.32
N TYR A 82 5.93 5.81 2.74
CA TYR A 82 4.59 6.27 2.35
C TYR A 82 4.29 7.69 2.82
N LEU A 83 4.79 8.06 4.01
CA LEU A 83 4.67 9.42 4.54
C LEU A 83 5.43 10.45 3.68
N LEU A 84 6.63 10.12 3.20
CA LEU A 84 7.38 10.98 2.28
C LEU A 84 6.75 11.09 0.90
N MET A 85 6.07 10.03 0.46
CA MET A 85 5.28 10.03 -0.77
C MET A 85 3.96 10.82 -0.64
N ASN A 86 3.75 11.50 0.49
CA ASN A 86 2.57 12.29 0.80
C ASN A 86 1.25 11.51 0.68
N MET A 87 1.29 10.20 0.96
CA MET A 87 0.10 9.35 0.92
C MET A 87 -0.85 9.67 2.07
N SER A 88 -2.15 9.60 1.80
CA SER A 88 -3.17 9.79 2.83
C SER A 88 -3.22 8.61 3.80
N THR A 89 -3.71 8.84 5.02
CA THR A 89 -3.92 7.77 6.02
C THR A 89 -4.80 6.63 5.47
N LYS A 90 -5.74 6.93 4.57
CA LYS A 90 -6.60 5.90 3.93
C LYS A 90 -5.81 5.04 2.95
N GLU A 91 -5.00 5.63 2.08
CA GLU A 91 -4.18 4.87 1.12
C GLU A 91 -3.14 4.02 1.85
N ILE A 92 -2.51 4.57 2.90
CA ILE A 92 -1.57 3.82 3.74
C ILE A 92 -2.27 2.64 4.43
N ALA A 93 -3.49 2.85 4.94
CA ALA A 93 -4.28 1.80 5.59
C ALA A 93 -4.59 0.65 4.63
N GLU A 94 -4.99 0.97 3.40
CA GLU A 94 -5.24 -0.02 2.34
C GLU A 94 -3.98 -0.81 1.98
N ILE A 95 -2.85 -0.14 1.79
CA ILE A 95 -1.57 -0.78 1.41
C ILE A 95 -1.01 -1.64 2.54
N MET A 96 -1.00 -1.12 3.77
CA MET A 96 -0.46 -1.82 4.93
C MET A 96 -1.41 -2.89 5.49
N ASN A 97 -2.60 -3.02 4.91
CA ASN A 97 -3.70 -3.90 5.31
C ASN A 97 -4.03 -3.77 6.81
N ILE A 98 -4.24 -2.54 7.26
CA ILE A 98 -4.61 -2.21 8.64
C ILE A 98 -5.71 -1.14 8.63
N SER A 99 -6.34 -0.89 9.78
CA SER A 99 -7.28 0.23 9.89
C SER A 99 -6.54 1.58 9.85
N THR A 100 -7.27 2.65 9.53
CA THR A 100 -6.76 4.03 9.64
C THR A 100 -6.26 4.34 11.05
N GLY A 101 -6.94 3.85 12.09
CA GLY A 101 -6.47 3.94 13.48
C GLY A 101 -5.15 3.17 13.71
N GLY A 102 -4.97 2.03 13.03
CA GLY A 102 -3.70 1.30 13.02
C GLY A 102 -2.56 2.12 12.40
N VAL A 103 -2.83 2.87 11.34
CA VAL A 103 -1.85 3.80 10.76
C VAL A 103 -1.48 4.90 11.76
N GLU A 104 -2.46 5.50 12.44
CA GLU A 104 -2.18 6.54 13.45
C GLU A 104 -1.32 6.01 14.61
N LEU A 105 -1.60 4.78 15.07
CA LEU A 105 -0.77 4.13 16.09
C LEU A 105 0.65 3.85 15.58
N ALA A 106 0.79 3.46 14.32
CA ALA A 106 2.10 3.27 13.69
C ALA A 106 2.87 4.58 13.57
N ARG A 107 2.21 5.70 13.19
CA ARG A 107 2.80 7.05 13.18
C ARG A 107 3.22 7.50 14.58
N TYR A 108 2.46 7.15 15.61
CA TYR A 108 2.82 7.43 17.00
C TYR A 108 4.09 6.67 17.43
N ARG A 109 4.16 5.37 17.12
CA ARG A 109 5.34 4.54 17.42
C ARG A 109 6.58 5.05 16.68
N LEU A 110 6.43 5.40 15.40
CA LEU A 110 7.50 5.97 14.60
C LEU A 110 8.01 7.29 15.22
N ARG A 111 7.12 8.21 15.62
CA ARG A 111 7.53 9.43 16.34
C ARG A 111 8.35 9.13 17.59
N LYS A 112 7.90 8.19 18.42
CA LYS A 112 8.62 7.77 19.63
C LYS A 112 10.00 7.20 19.32
N LYS A 113 10.11 6.38 18.27
CA LYS A 113 11.37 5.82 17.79
C LYS A 113 12.35 6.91 17.33
N LEU A 114 11.83 7.93 16.65
CA LEU A 114 12.62 9.05 16.12
C LEU A 114 12.96 10.11 17.17
N GLY A 115 12.42 10.01 18.39
CA GLY A 115 12.62 10.98 19.46
C GLY A 115 11.81 12.26 19.31
N LEU A 116 10.73 12.25 18.52
CA LEU A 116 9.93 13.44 18.23
C LEU A 116 8.87 13.72 19.30
N ASN A 117 8.72 14.99 19.62
CA ASN A 117 7.64 15.54 20.43
C ASN A 117 6.33 15.62 19.64
N LYS A 118 5.19 15.71 20.36
CA LYS A 118 3.85 15.76 19.75
C LYS A 118 3.65 16.92 18.77
N LYS A 119 4.35 18.05 18.97
CA LYS A 119 4.21 19.26 18.15
C LYS A 119 5.08 19.23 16.89
N GLU A 120 6.03 18.30 16.79
CA GLU A 120 6.95 18.22 15.67
C GLU A 120 6.26 17.60 14.45
N ASN A 121 6.49 18.21 13.28
CA ASN A 121 5.97 17.70 12.02
C ASN A 121 6.77 16.47 11.59
N LEU A 122 6.14 15.29 11.70
CA LEU A 122 6.77 14.01 11.34
C LEU A 122 7.26 13.99 9.88
N ILE A 123 6.46 14.51 8.94
CA ILE A 123 6.82 14.48 7.51
C ILE A 123 7.99 15.43 7.23
N GLY A 124 7.93 16.65 7.75
CA GLY A 124 9.01 17.63 7.63
C GLY A 124 10.31 17.14 8.27
N PHE A 125 10.22 16.45 9.41
CA PHE A 125 11.39 15.79 10.01
C PHE A 125 11.97 14.72 9.08
N LEU A 126 11.15 13.83 8.53
CA LEU A 126 11.62 12.80 7.60
C LEU A 126 12.25 13.39 6.33
N MET A 127 11.74 14.51 5.82
CA MET A 127 12.34 15.22 4.66
C MET A 127 13.71 15.84 4.99
N SER A 128 13.99 16.13 6.26
CA SER A 128 15.27 16.70 6.70
C SER A 128 16.37 15.66 6.93
N ILE A 129 16.04 14.37 6.86
CA ILE A 129 16.99 13.25 6.98
C ILE A 129 17.73 13.04 5.67
#